data_AF-A0A7R9UQR7-F1
#
_entry.id   AF-A0A7R9UQR7-F1
#
_cell.length_a   1.000
_cell.length_b   1.000
_cell.length_c   1.000
_cell.angle_alpha   90.00
_cell.angle_beta   90.00
_cell.angle_gamma   90.00
#
_symmetry.space_group_name_H-M   'P 1'
#
loop_
_entity.id
_entity.type
_entity.pdbx_description
1 polymer ?
#
loop_
_entity_poly.entity_id
_entity_poly.type
_entity_poly.pdbx_seq_one_letter_code
_entity_poly.pdbx_strand_id
1 'polypeptide(L)'
;WAYYEVMNELKAESWYAPDGKCMQRSCTFSFRPGYGAVGRAWGMGRAELAPDAQALPAAEFLRLQLATFFGIRSIAFLPYAQGVLEVGTTGVWAQVPAIG
;
A
#
# COMPACT_ATOMS: atom_id res chain seq x y z
N TRP A 1 13.89 -4.89 -12.92
CA TRP A 1 13.64 -6.07 -12.08
C TRP A 1 14.07 -5.73 -10.67
N ALA A 2 13.12 -5.49 -9.76
CA ALA A 2 13.41 -5.41 -8.34
C ALA A 2 12.21 -5.97 -7.58
N TYR A 3 12.45 -7.14 -7.01
CA TYR A 3 11.62 -7.95 -6.12
C TYR A 3 12.26 -7.82 -4.74
N TYR A 4 11.48 -7.72 -3.65
CA TYR A 4 11.92 -8.18 -2.32
C TYR A 4 10.72 -8.57 -1.45
N GLU A 5 10.71 -9.86 -1.08
CA GLU A 5 10.05 -10.39 0.11
C GLU A 5 10.70 -9.83 1.39
N VAL A 6 9.88 -9.50 2.38
CA VAL A 6 10.22 -9.77 3.78
C VAL A 6 9.29 -10.89 4.23
N MET A 7 9.72 -12.12 3.92
CA MET A 7 9.19 -13.37 4.46
C MET A 7 10.23 -13.84 5.47
N ASN A 8 10.05 -13.51 6.75
CA ASN A 8 10.81 -14.20 7.79
C ASN A 8 9.90 -14.58 8.95
N GLU A 9 9.59 -15.88 8.97
CA GLU A 9 9.26 -16.72 10.11
C GLU A 9 8.36 -16.16 11.22
N LEU A 10 7.16 -15.71 10.86
CA LEU A 10 5.95 -16.04 11.60
C LEU A 10 4.90 -16.33 10.53
N LYS A 11 4.38 -17.56 10.53
CA LYS A 11 3.39 -18.11 9.59
C LYS A 11 2.76 -17.03 8.70
N ALA A 12 3.14 -17.03 7.42
CA ALA A 12 2.46 -16.25 6.40
C ALA A 12 1.03 -16.78 6.27
N GLU A 13 0.18 -16.43 7.23
CA GLU A 13 -1.25 -16.30 7.00
C GLU A 13 -1.35 -15.12 6.05
N SER A 14 -1.28 -15.43 4.75
CA SER A 14 -1.84 -14.52 3.77
C SER A 14 -3.28 -14.30 4.19
N TRP A 15 -3.55 -13.13 4.75
CA TRP A 15 -4.87 -12.52 4.67
C TRP A 15 -5.07 -12.11 3.21
N TYR A 16 -5.05 -13.13 2.35
CA TYR A 16 -5.39 -13.02 0.95
C TYR A 16 -6.84 -12.54 0.95
N ALA A 17 -7.09 -11.42 0.27
CA ALA A 17 -8.33 -11.34 -0.49
C ALA A 17 -8.59 -12.73 -1.08
N PRO A 18 -9.76 -13.37 -0.87
CA PRO A 18 -9.97 -14.82 -1.00
C PRO A 18 -9.53 -15.48 -2.32
N ASP A 19 -9.10 -14.71 -3.30
CA ASP A 19 -8.71 -15.11 -4.64
C ASP A 19 -7.29 -14.71 -5.08
N GLY A 20 -6.49 -14.05 -4.24
CA GLY A 20 -5.14 -13.59 -4.61
C GLY A 20 -5.10 -12.51 -5.71
N LYS A 21 -6.25 -11.95 -6.09
CA LYS A 21 -6.36 -11.04 -7.25
C LYS A 21 -5.98 -9.61 -6.95
N CYS A 22 -5.80 -9.24 -5.68
CA CYS A 22 -5.43 -7.86 -5.31
C CYS A 22 -4.11 -7.46 -5.98
N MET A 23 -3.08 -8.30 -5.88
CA MET A 23 -1.78 -8.02 -6.49
C MET A 23 -1.82 -8.00 -8.02
N GLN A 24 -2.54 -8.95 -8.62
CA GLN A 24 -2.71 -9.03 -10.08
C GLN A 24 -3.44 -7.81 -10.66
N ARG A 25 -4.37 -7.22 -9.90
CA ARG A 25 -5.12 -6.04 -10.34
C ARG A 25 -4.39 -4.74 -10.03
N SER A 26 -3.61 -4.68 -8.94
CA SER A 26 -2.87 -3.47 -8.57
C SER A 26 -1.61 -3.26 -9.40
N CYS A 27 -1.02 -4.31 -9.97
CA CYS A 27 0.22 -4.22 -10.76
C CYS A 27 0.07 -3.54 -12.14
N THR A 28 -1.15 -3.25 -12.57
CA THR A 28 -1.43 -2.50 -13.81
C THR A 28 -1.34 -0.98 -13.63
N PHE A 29 -1.21 -0.50 -12.39
CA PHE A 29 -1.12 0.92 -12.07
C PHE A 29 0.33 1.41 -12.15
N SER A 30 0.51 2.62 -12.66
CA SER A 30 1.78 3.33 -12.68
C SER A 30 1.65 4.67 -11.97
N PHE A 31 2.70 5.06 -11.24
CA PHE A 31 2.72 6.27 -10.43
C PHE A 31 3.83 7.19 -10.89
N ARG A 32 3.52 8.47 -11.03
CA ARG A 32 4.53 9.50 -11.32
C ARG A 32 5.14 9.96 -9.99
N PRO A 33 6.46 10.17 -9.91
CA PRO A 33 7.07 10.78 -8.73
C PRO A 33 6.35 12.08 -8.35
N GLY A 34 6.07 12.26 -7.06
CA GLY A 34 5.33 13.41 -6.52
C GLY A 34 3.80 13.37 -6.65
N TYR A 35 3.21 12.44 -7.40
CA TYR A 35 1.76 12.36 -7.62
C TYR A 35 1.10 11.20 -6.85
N GLY A 36 -0.01 11.52 -6.17
CA GLY A 36 -0.71 10.58 -5.30
C GLY A 36 0.13 10.15 -4.08
N ALA A 37 -0.47 9.38 -3.18
CA ALA A 37 0.20 8.97 -1.94
C ALA A 37 1.53 8.23 -2.21
N VAL A 38 1.55 7.34 -3.19
CA VAL A 38 2.75 6.59 -3.62
C VAL A 38 3.86 7.50 -4.13
N GLY A 39 3.51 8.41 -5.05
CA GLY A 39 4.49 9.31 -5.66
C GLY A 39 5.04 10.32 -4.65
N ARG A 40 4.21 10.78 -3.70
CA ARG A 40 4.66 11.65 -2.60
C ARG A 40 5.61 10.91 -1.66
N ALA A 41 5.28 9.69 -1.23
CA ALA A 41 6.15 8.88 -0.38
C ALA A 41 7.53 8.68 -1.03
N TRP A 42 7.57 8.33 -2.32
CA TRP A 42 8.83 8.28 -3.08
C TRP A 42 9.53 9.65 -3.07
N GLY A 43 8.88 10.69 -3.60
CA GLY A 43 9.52 11.98 -3.85
C GLY A 43 10.03 12.69 -2.60
N MET A 44 9.35 12.50 -1.47
CA MET A 44 9.72 13.11 -0.19
C MET A 44 10.70 12.25 0.62
N GLY A 45 10.87 10.97 0.29
CA GLY A 45 11.69 10.06 1.08
C GLY A 45 11.20 9.85 2.50
N ARG A 46 9.88 10.00 2.75
CA ARG A 46 9.25 9.77 4.06
C ARG A 46 7.97 8.95 3.94
N ALA A 47 7.58 8.32 5.05
CA ALA A 47 6.34 7.57 5.13
C ALA A 47 5.10 8.45 4.92
N GLU A 48 4.10 7.94 4.20
CA GLU A 48 2.74 8.51 4.16
C GLU A 48 1.75 7.49 4.73
N LEU A 49 0.80 7.96 5.53
CA LEU A 49 -0.28 7.14 6.07
C LEU A 49 -1.61 7.59 5.48
N ALA A 50 -2.36 6.64 4.93
CA ALA A 50 -3.78 6.74 4.69
C ALA A 50 -4.52 6.06 5.87
N PRO A 51 -4.95 6.81 6.90
CA PRO A 51 -5.63 6.21 8.06
C PRO A 51 -6.98 5.61 7.64
N ASP A 52 -7.67 6.25 6.68
CA ASP A 52 -8.76 5.62 5.94
C ASP A 52 -8.55 5.83 4.43
N ALA A 53 -8.03 4.81 3.75
CA ALA A 53 -7.79 4.76 2.32
C ALA A 53 -9.08 4.92 1.51
N GLN A 54 -10.23 4.54 2.06
CA GLN A 54 -11.53 4.69 1.38
C GLN A 54 -12.07 6.12 1.49
N ALA A 55 -11.54 6.92 2.42
CA ALA A 55 -11.85 8.34 2.55
C ALA A 55 -10.97 9.24 1.68
N LEU A 56 -9.94 8.68 1.03
CA LEU A 56 -9.06 9.47 0.16
C LEU A 56 -9.74 9.82 -1.17
N PRO A 57 -9.47 11.01 -1.72
CA PRO A 57 -9.86 11.32 -3.09
C PRO A 57 -9.23 10.34 -4.08
N ALA A 58 -9.97 9.94 -5.11
CA ALA A 58 -9.46 9.03 -6.15
C ALA A 58 -8.19 9.57 -6.85
N ALA A 59 -8.02 10.90 -6.92
CA ALA A 59 -6.83 11.54 -7.46
C ALA A 59 -5.59 11.36 -6.55
N GLU A 60 -5.78 11.14 -5.24
CA GLU A 60 -4.71 10.90 -4.29
C GLU A 60 -4.39 9.42 -4.12
N PHE A 61 -5.39 8.56 -4.32
CA PHE A 61 -5.25 7.11 -4.25
C PHE A 61 -5.92 6.44 -5.45
N LEU A 62 -5.15 6.27 -6.53
CA LEU A 62 -5.64 5.70 -7.80
C LEU A 62 -6.25 4.29 -7.64
N ARG A 63 -5.87 3.57 -6.59
CA ARG A 63 -6.35 2.21 -6.29
C ARG A 63 -7.56 2.19 -5.34
N LEU A 64 -8.24 3.32 -5.16
CA LEU A 64 -9.43 3.45 -4.30
C LEU A 64 -10.46 2.35 -4.55
N GLN A 65 -10.85 2.12 -5.80
CA GLN A 65 -11.85 1.09 -6.14
C GLN A 65 -11.41 -0.32 -5.75
N LEU A 66 -10.12 -0.64 -5.89
CA LEU A 66 -9.59 -1.94 -5.45
C LEU A 66 -9.57 -2.03 -3.92
N ALA A 67 -9.17 -0.98 -3.22
CA ALA A 67 -9.20 -0.97 -1.75
C ALA A 67 -10.63 -1.13 -1.21
N THR A 68 -11.62 -0.46 -1.81
CA THR A 68 -13.03 -0.66 -1.47
C THR A 68 -13.45 -2.11 -1.74
N PHE A 69 -13.12 -2.65 -2.91
CA PHE A 69 -13.50 -4.02 -3.29
C PHE A 69 -12.90 -5.08 -2.35
N PHE A 70 -11.65 -4.91 -1.93
CA PHE A 70 -10.96 -5.83 -1.02
C PHE A 70 -11.12 -5.47 0.46
N GLY A 71 -11.91 -4.44 0.79
CA GLY A 71 -12.15 -4.02 2.17
C GLY A 71 -10.94 -3.40 2.87
N ILE A 72 -9.91 -2.98 2.14
CA ILE A 72 -8.74 -2.30 2.71
C ILE A 72 -9.18 -0.94 3.25
N ARG A 73 -8.83 -0.66 4.50
CA ARG A 73 -9.18 0.55 5.23
C ARG A 73 -7.98 1.41 5.53
N SER A 74 -6.84 0.87 5.96
CA SER A 74 -5.61 1.67 6.13
C SER A 74 -4.50 1.22 5.22
N ILE A 75 -3.68 2.16 4.77
CA ILE A 75 -2.48 1.88 3.96
C ILE A 75 -1.33 2.79 4.41
N ALA A 76 -0.16 2.21 4.60
CA ALA A 76 1.10 2.93 4.77
C ALA A 76 1.96 2.79 3.50
N PHE A 77 2.54 3.90 3.07
CA PHE A 77 3.47 3.99 1.93
C PHE A 77 4.83 4.38 2.47
N LEU A 78 5.81 3.50 2.34
CA LEU A 78 7.13 3.61 2.95
C LEU A 78 8.19 3.68 1.87
N PRO A 79 9.01 4.74 1.79
CA PRO A 79 10.18 4.74 0.91
C PRO A 79 11.08 3.56 1.28
N TYR A 80 11.43 2.74 0.29
CA TYR A 80 12.26 1.55 0.49
C TYR A 80 13.16 1.32 -0.72
N ALA A 81 14.47 1.32 -0.48
CA ALA A 81 15.50 1.21 -1.51
C ALA A 81 15.25 2.18 -2.69
N GLN A 82 14.96 1.67 -3.89
CA GLN A 82 14.68 2.45 -5.11
C GLN A 82 13.18 2.57 -5.42
N GLY A 83 12.31 2.42 -4.43
CA GLY A 83 10.86 2.47 -4.62
C GLY A 83 10.09 2.72 -3.33
N VAL A 84 8.87 2.19 -3.27
CA VAL A 84 7.94 2.36 -2.15
C VAL A 84 7.36 0.99 -1.77
N LEU A 85 7.46 0.64 -0.49
CA LEU A 85 6.75 -0.47 0.12
C LEU A 85 5.34 -0.01 0.52
N GLU A 86 4.34 -0.82 0.20
CA GLU A 86 2.96 -0.55 0.58
C GLU A 86 2.41 -1.64 1.46
N VAL A 87 1.85 -1.25 2.60
CA VAL A 87 1.25 -2.18 3.55
C VAL A 87 -0.16 -1.74 3.85
N GLY A 88 -1.13 -2.60 3.53
CA GLY A 88 -2.55 -2.34 3.72
C GLY A 88 -3.19 -3.30 4.70
N THR A 89 -4.25 -2.86 5.38
CA THR A 89 -5.07 -3.69 6.27
C THR A 89 -6.55 -3.34 6.12
N THR A 90 -7.43 -4.25 6.53
CA THR A 90 -8.88 -4.00 6.64
C THR A 90 -9.26 -3.23 7.91
N GLY A 91 -8.33 -3.07 8.86
CA GLY A 91 -8.48 -2.24 10.06
C GLY A 91 -8.11 -0.77 9.83
N VAL A 92 -8.37 0.08 10.84
CA VAL A 92 -7.99 1.50 10.84
C VAL A 92 -6.70 1.71 11.66
N TRP A 93 -5.77 2.49 11.15
CA TRP A 93 -4.52 2.87 11.80
C TRP A 93 -4.49 4.36 12.13
N ALA A 94 -4.04 4.68 13.34
CA ALA A 94 -3.79 6.06 13.77
C ALA A 94 -2.36 6.53 13.44
N GLN A 95 -1.44 5.58 13.21
CA GLN A 95 -0.03 5.85 12.95
C GLN A 95 0.54 4.83 11.96
N VAL A 96 1.65 5.20 11.33
CA VAL A 96 2.40 4.27 10.47
C VAL A 96 2.83 3.06 11.31
N PRO A 97 2.59 1.82 10.85
CA PRO A 97 3.04 0.64 11.57
C PRO A 97 4.56 0.62 11.66
N ALA A 98 5.09 0.21 12.81
CA ALA A 98 6.51 -0.11 12.92
C ALA A 98 6.79 -1.35 12.09
N ILE A 99 7.61 -1.20 11.05
CA ILE A 99 8.08 -2.33 10.24
C ILE A 99 9.52 -2.60 10.68
N GLY A 100 9.72 -3.76 11.31
CA GLY A 100 11.02 -4.25 11.78
C GLY A 100 11.73 -5.09 10.73
#